data_AF-A0A8S3WNM2-F1
#
_entry.id   AF-A0A8S3WNM2-F1
#
_cell.length_a   1.000
_cell.length_b   1.000
_cell.length_c   1.000
_cell.angle_alpha   90.00
_cell.angle_beta   90.00
_cell.angle_gamma   90.00
#
_symmetry.space_group_name_H-M   'P 1'
#
loop_
_entity.id
_entity.type
_entity.pdbx_description
1 polymer ?
#
loop_
_entity_poly.entity_id
_entity_poly.type
_entity_poly.pdbx_seq_one_letter_code
_entity_poly.pdbx_strand_id
1 'polypeptide(L)'
;MQERQRISSGPVGRLQKGFVVCSERSKRRKTQELRSSTGIKKELKYAAKIKLRSEGNVKAAKLLADIAINNDSAKNYIEKDDVKIAKLTEDKALSSLTNAKLTKYQSNIIRSNTLEENCYQYPNYESIMKAIKCCYPGNILITESPAEVPLQDLVDHTLRRLAISLIYVLSRVEKSKLENMWLISKWGCEVTSGQAEYKQLFENADISDDFWIKGAGAGLG
;
A
#
# COMPACT_ATOMS: atom_id res chain seq x y z
N MET A 1 92.03 3.97 0.74
CA MET A 1 90.91 3.43 1.56
C MET A 1 89.93 4.55 1.85
N GLN A 2 88.79 4.58 1.17
CA GLN A 2 87.60 5.31 1.65
C GLN A 2 86.37 4.47 1.27
N GLU A 3 85.69 4.02 2.31
CA GLU A 3 84.55 3.13 2.31
C GLU A 3 83.29 3.92 1.97
N ARG A 4 82.64 3.62 0.83
CA ARG A 4 81.36 4.24 0.47
C ARG A 4 80.24 3.53 1.21
N GLN A 5 79.68 4.22 2.21
CA GLN A 5 78.42 3.82 2.86
C GLN A 5 77.28 3.74 1.84
N ARG A 6 76.57 2.61 1.81
CA ARG A 6 75.32 2.45 1.04
C ARG A 6 74.19 3.14 1.80
N ILE A 7 73.68 4.24 1.25
CA ILE A 7 72.41 4.85 1.67
C ILE A 7 71.29 3.88 1.26
N SER A 8 70.49 3.43 2.22
CA SER A 8 69.32 2.58 1.98
C SER A 8 68.29 3.35 1.14
N SER A 9 68.10 2.95 -0.11
CA SER A 9 67.03 3.46 -0.96
C SER A 9 65.67 3.05 -0.40
N GLY A 10 64.78 4.04 -0.20
CA GLY A 10 63.39 3.78 0.17
C GLY A 10 62.63 2.97 -0.89
N PRO A 11 61.44 2.42 -0.58
CA PRO A 11 60.77 1.45 -1.44
C PRO A 11 60.41 2.07 -2.80
N VAL A 12 60.96 1.49 -3.87
CA VAL A 12 60.62 1.84 -5.25
C VAL A 12 59.24 1.24 -5.58
N GLY A 13 58.21 2.08 -5.66
CA GLY A 13 56.86 1.63 -6.03
C GLY A 13 55.75 2.69 -5.90
N ARG A 14 54.59 2.40 -6.49
CA ARG A 14 53.38 3.22 -6.40
C ARG A 14 52.92 3.33 -4.94
N LEU A 15 52.69 4.57 -4.47
CA LEU A 15 52.15 4.88 -3.15
C LEU A 15 50.88 4.06 -2.86
N GLN A 16 50.92 3.28 -1.77
CA GLN A 16 49.82 2.43 -1.34
C GLN A 16 48.75 3.27 -0.64
N LYS A 17 47.55 3.35 -1.22
CA LYS A 17 46.38 3.94 -0.53
C LYS A 17 45.99 3.09 0.68
N GLY A 18 45.55 3.72 1.77
CA GLY A 18 44.99 3.04 2.94
C GLY A 18 43.76 2.18 2.59
N PHE A 19 43.47 1.13 3.35
CA PHE A 19 42.42 0.15 3.04
C PHE A 19 41.03 0.78 2.89
N VAL A 20 40.69 1.73 3.76
CA VAL A 20 39.38 2.42 3.76
C VAL A 20 39.14 3.20 2.47
N VAL A 21 40.20 3.84 1.93
CA VAL A 21 40.14 4.74 0.76
C VAL A 21 40.34 3.98 -0.57
N CYS A 22 40.55 2.66 -0.52
CA CYS A 22 40.72 1.83 -1.71
C CYS A 22 39.36 1.54 -2.40
N SER A 23 39.38 1.32 -3.72
CA SER A 23 38.24 0.77 -4.45
C SER A 23 37.95 -0.68 -4.03
N GLU A 24 36.72 -1.15 -4.23
CA GLU A 24 36.33 -2.53 -3.88
C GLU A 24 37.21 -3.60 -4.55
N ARG A 25 37.57 -3.42 -5.82
CA ARG A 25 38.52 -4.31 -6.51
C ARG A 25 39.86 -4.40 -5.77
N SER A 26 40.36 -3.27 -5.27
CA SER A 26 41.63 -3.20 -4.55
C SER A 26 41.54 -3.81 -3.15
N LYS A 27 40.42 -3.59 -2.43
CA LYS A 27 40.17 -4.22 -1.12
C LYS A 27 40.07 -5.75 -1.22
N ARG A 28 39.40 -6.26 -2.25
CA ARG A 28 39.32 -7.71 -2.53
C ARG A 28 40.71 -8.30 -2.78
N ARG A 29 41.55 -7.64 -3.59
CA ARG A 29 42.93 -8.08 -3.83
C ARG A 29 43.77 -8.07 -2.55
N LYS A 30 43.68 -7.01 -1.75
CA LYS A 30 44.43 -6.89 -0.47
C LYS A 30 44.03 -7.93 0.58
N THR A 31 42.78 -8.42 0.54
CA THR A 31 42.26 -9.45 1.46
C THR A 31 42.29 -10.86 0.87
N GLN A 32 42.90 -11.05 -0.31
CA GLN A 32 42.91 -12.34 -0.99
C GLN A 32 43.71 -13.38 -0.21
N GLU A 33 44.89 -13.00 0.29
CA GLU A 33 45.75 -13.88 1.09
C GLU A 33 45.02 -14.41 2.34
N LEU A 34 44.35 -13.52 3.08
CA LEU A 34 43.56 -13.87 4.26
C LEU A 34 42.40 -14.82 3.95
N ARG A 35 41.81 -14.76 2.74
CA ARG A 35 40.64 -15.58 2.36
C ARG A 35 41.00 -16.89 1.67
N SER A 36 42.18 -16.97 1.05
CA SER A 36 42.65 -18.14 0.30
C SER A 36 43.22 -19.24 1.20
N SER A 37 43.57 -18.93 2.44
CA SER A 37 44.04 -19.91 3.42
C SER A 37 42.87 -20.80 3.91
N THR A 38 42.91 -22.07 3.55
CA THR A 38 41.82 -23.04 3.76
C THR A 38 41.52 -23.33 5.24
N GLY A 39 42.46 -23.05 6.16
CA GLY A 39 42.30 -23.27 7.60
C GLY A 39 41.61 -22.13 8.38
N ILE A 40 41.57 -20.90 7.87
CA ILE A 40 41.29 -19.69 8.68
C ILE A 40 39.79 -19.31 8.67
N LYS A 41 38.92 -20.10 8.06
CA LYS A 41 37.49 -19.73 7.87
C LYS A 41 36.75 -19.50 9.19
N LYS A 42 36.98 -20.34 10.22
CA LYS A 42 36.35 -20.21 11.55
C LYS A 42 36.99 -19.07 12.36
N GLU A 43 38.30 -18.93 12.26
CA GLU A 43 39.08 -17.91 12.96
C GLU A 43 38.75 -16.50 12.45
N LEU A 44 38.57 -16.30 11.14
CA LEU A 44 38.15 -15.02 10.56
C LEU A 44 36.78 -14.57 11.07
N LYS A 45 35.81 -15.50 11.13
CA LYS A 45 34.47 -15.22 11.68
C LYS A 45 34.56 -14.82 13.15
N TYR A 46 35.38 -15.52 13.93
CA TYR A 46 35.58 -15.23 15.34
C TYR A 46 36.30 -13.89 15.57
N ALA A 47 37.36 -13.61 14.82
CA ALA A 47 38.11 -12.35 14.88
C ALA A 47 37.21 -11.15 14.55
N ALA A 48 36.39 -11.25 13.50
CA ALA A 48 35.42 -10.20 13.14
C ALA A 48 34.40 -9.94 14.27
N LYS A 49 33.88 -11.01 14.90
CA LYS A 49 32.95 -10.91 16.04
C LYS A 49 33.60 -10.21 17.24
N ILE A 50 34.85 -10.56 17.57
CA ILE A 50 35.57 -9.95 18.70
C ILE A 50 35.89 -8.48 18.42
N LYS A 51 36.30 -8.14 17.20
CA LYS A 51 36.56 -6.76 16.80
C LYS A 51 35.32 -5.87 16.96
N LEU A 52 34.16 -6.33 16.48
CA LEU A 52 32.90 -5.61 16.64
C LEU A 52 32.48 -5.44 18.10
N ARG A 53 32.73 -6.44 18.96
CA ARG A 53 32.49 -6.31 20.40
C ARG A 53 33.41 -5.28 21.04
N SER A 54 34.69 -5.28 20.69
CA SER A 54 35.68 -4.31 21.20
C SER A 54 35.36 -2.87 20.80
N GLU A 55 34.65 -2.68 19.68
CA GLU A 55 34.17 -1.39 19.18
C GLU A 55 32.79 -1.00 19.74
N GLY A 56 32.22 -1.79 20.67
CA GLY A 56 30.91 -1.54 21.27
C GLY A 56 29.71 -1.94 20.39
N ASN A 57 29.94 -2.48 19.19
CA ASN A 57 28.88 -2.91 18.28
C ASN A 57 28.38 -4.33 18.61
N VAL A 58 27.76 -4.45 19.79
CA VAL A 58 27.28 -5.73 20.34
C VAL A 58 26.19 -6.36 19.47
N LYS A 59 25.32 -5.53 18.86
CA LYS A 59 24.24 -6.00 17.97
C LYS A 59 24.79 -6.63 16.69
N ALA A 60 25.73 -5.97 15.99
CA ALA A 60 26.33 -6.53 14.79
C ALA A 60 27.14 -7.81 15.08
N ALA A 61 27.81 -7.88 16.24
CA ALA A 61 28.53 -9.08 16.65
C ALA A 61 27.61 -10.28 16.94
N LYS A 62 26.40 -10.05 17.45
CA LYS A 62 25.36 -11.08 17.61
C LYS A 62 24.84 -11.54 16.25
N LEU A 63 24.49 -10.59 15.37
CA LEU A 63 24.02 -10.87 14.01
C LEU A 63 25.01 -11.73 13.22
N LEU A 64 26.30 -11.39 13.24
CA LEU A 64 27.34 -12.19 12.56
C LEU A 64 27.47 -13.60 13.13
N ALA A 65 27.25 -13.79 14.44
CA ALA A 65 27.27 -15.11 15.05
C ALA A 65 26.07 -15.95 14.59
N ASP A 66 24.88 -15.35 14.55
CA ASP A 66 23.64 -16.01 14.13
C ASP A 66 23.72 -16.44 12.65
N ILE A 67 24.15 -15.54 11.77
CA ILE A 67 24.36 -15.82 10.33
C ILE A 67 25.45 -16.89 10.14
N ALA A 68 26.50 -16.87 10.96
CA ALA A 68 27.59 -17.83 10.83
C ALA A 68 27.19 -19.27 11.19
N ILE A 69 26.17 -19.45 12.05
CA ILE A 69 25.64 -20.72 12.50
C ILE A 69 24.52 -21.20 11.56
N ASN A 70 23.63 -20.30 11.13
CA ASN A 70 22.47 -20.62 10.31
C ASN A 70 22.50 -19.81 9.00
N ASN A 71 22.78 -20.46 7.87
CA ASN A 71 22.71 -19.82 6.54
C ASN A 71 21.31 -19.29 6.21
N ASP A 72 20.24 -19.91 6.74
CA ASP A 72 18.86 -19.47 6.54
C ASP A 72 18.48 -18.25 7.40
N SER A 73 19.21 -17.98 8.49
CA SER A 73 18.92 -16.81 9.34
C SER A 73 19.23 -15.48 8.66
N ALA A 74 20.11 -15.47 7.65
CA ALA A 74 20.34 -14.27 6.84
C ALA A 74 19.07 -13.79 6.12
N LYS A 75 18.22 -14.70 5.65
CA LYS A 75 16.91 -14.35 5.04
C LYS A 75 15.96 -13.76 6.08
N ASN A 76 15.86 -14.38 7.26
CA ASN A 76 14.97 -13.94 8.33
C ASN A 76 15.31 -12.55 8.92
N TYR A 77 16.56 -12.08 8.77
CA TYR A 77 16.96 -10.73 9.20
C TYR A 77 16.79 -9.69 8.09
N ILE A 78 16.86 -10.08 6.81
CA ILE A 78 16.56 -9.19 5.67
C ILE A 78 15.04 -8.98 5.55
N GLU A 79 14.23 -9.99 5.88
CA GLU A 79 12.76 -9.95 5.76
C GLU A 79 12.04 -9.23 6.91
N LYS A 80 12.72 -8.92 8.03
CA LYS A 80 12.07 -8.31 9.20
C LYS A 80 11.82 -6.81 9.08
N ASP A 81 12.50 -6.12 8.16
CA ASP A 81 12.29 -4.68 7.94
C ASP A 81 11.29 -4.38 6.80
N ASP A 82 10.93 -5.36 5.97
CA ASP A 82 9.89 -5.20 4.94
C ASP A 82 8.54 -5.72 5.47
N VAL A 83 7.93 -4.98 6.40
CA VAL A 83 6.47 -5.09 6.59
C VAL A 83 5.84 -4.65 5.28
N LYS A 84 5.55 -5.60 4.37
CA LYS A 84 4.82 -5.33 3.13
C LYS A 84 3.45 -4.78 3.51
N ILE A 85 3.32 -3.46 3.51
CA ILE A 85 2.05 -2.77 3.72
C ILE A 85 1.14 -3.21 2.59
N ALA A 86 0.13 -4.02 2.93
CA ALA A 86 -0.83 -4.53 1.97
C ALA A 86 -1.57 -3.35 1.33
N LYS A 87 -1.65 -3.36 -0.01
CA LYS A 87 -2.43 -2.37 -0.75
C LYS A 87 -3.89 -2.47 -0.33
N LEU A 88 -4.50 -1.32 -0.10
CA LEU A 88 -5.91 -1.21 0.21
C LEU A 88 -6.71 -1.61 -1.04
N THR A 89 -7.74 -2.45 -0.85
CA THR A 89 -8.67 -2.76 -1.94
C THR A 89 -9.49 -1.53 -2.31
N GLU A 90 -9.96 -1.49 -3.55
CA GLU A 90 -10.73 -0.36 -4.09
C GLU A 90 -12.00 -0.10 -3.27
N ASP A 91 -12.73 -1.15 -2.90
CA ASP A 91 -13.92 -1.05 -2.05
C ASP A 91 -13.62 -0.55 -0.64
N LYS A 92 -12.48 -0.96 -0.05
CA LYS A 92 -12.08 -0.50 1.28
C LYS A 92 -11.63 0.96 1.25
N ALA A 93 -10.94 1.36 0.19
CA ALA A 93 -10.59 2.76 -0.04
C ALA A 93 -11.84 3.63 -0.25
N LEU A 94 -12.80 3.14 -1.03
CA LEU A 94 -14.09 3.81 -1.23
C LEU A 94 -14.85 3.96 0.09
N SER A 95 -14.92 2.90 0.91
CA SER A 95 -15.55 2.96 2.23
C SER A 95 -14.87 3.98 3.15
N SER A 96 -13.54 4.05 3.17
CA SER A 96 -12.83 5.08 3.94
C SER A 96 -13.15 6.50 3.43
N LEU A 97 -13.19 6.70 2.10
CA LEU A 97 -13.50 7.98 1.49
C LEU A 97 -14.90 8.47 1.88
N THR A 98 -15.91 7.59 1.79
CA THR A 98 -17.30 7.92 2.10
C THR A 98 -17.51 8.15 3.59
N ASN A 99 -16.97 7.28 4.44
CA ASN A 99 -17.10 7.39 5.90
C ASN A 99 -16.41 8.65 6.44
N ALA A 100 -15.25 9.02 5.88
CA ALA A 100 -14.52 10.22 6.26
C ALA A 100 -14.95 11.48 5.49
N LYS A 101 -15.96 11.40 4.60
CA LYS A 101 -16.47 12.51 3.77
C LYS A 101 -15.36 13.24 2.99
N LEU A 102 -14.41 12.49 2.45
CA LEU A 102 -13.27 13.04 1.74
C LEU A 102 -13.64 13.40 0.30
N THR A 103 -13.13 14.53 -0.16
CA THR A 103 -13.20 14.95 -1.57
C THR A 103 -12.12 14.24 -2.41
N LYS A 104 -12.29 14.26 -3.74
CA LYS A 104 -11.27 13.79 -4.69
C LYS A 104 -9.90 14.42 -4.44
N TYR A 105 -9.88 15.73 -4.19
CA TYR A 105 -8.65 16.48 -3.95
C TYR A 105 -7.93 15.98 -2.68
N GLN A 106 -8.66 15.83 -1.58
CA GLN A 106 -8.10 15.32 -0.31
C GLN A 106 -7.59 13.88 -0.45
N SER A 107 -8.32 13.01 -1.15
CA SER A 107 -7.87 11.64 -1.43
C SER A 107 -6.55 11.61 -2.22
N ASN A 108 -6.40 12.51 -3.19
CA ASN A 108 -5.18 12.62 -3.97
C ASN A 108 -4.01 13.13 -3.13
N ILE A 109 -4.22 14.10 -2.24
CA ILE A 109 -3.18 14.57 -1.31
C ILE A 109 -2.72 13.42 -0.41
N ILE A 110 -3.66 12.71 0.22
CA ILE A 110 -3.33 11.57 1.11
C ILE A 110 -2.46 10.57 0.35
N ARG A 111 -2.86 10.22 -0.88
CA ARG A 111 -2.10 9.30 -1.71
C ARG A 111 -0.72 9.85 -2.06
N SER A 112 -0.61 11.10 -2.52
CA SER A 112 0.67 11.72 -2.89
C SER A 112 1.64 11.72 -1.71
N ASN A 113 1.18 12.13 -0.53
CA ASN A 113 2.01 12.12 0.69
C ASN A 113 2.49 10.69 1.02
N THR A 114 1.63 9.67 0.89
CA THR A 114 2.08 8.28 1.12
C THR A 114 3.10 7.81 0.10
N LEU A 115 2.99 8.25 -1.16
CA LEU A 115 3.95 7.88 -2.20
C LEU A 115 5.32 8.54 -2.01
N GLU A 116 5.36 9.78 -1.52
CA GLU A 116 6.61 10.47 -1.15
C GLU A 116 7.37 9.70 -0.06
N GLU A 117 6.64 9.07 0.85
CA GLU A 117 7.16 8.19 1.92
C GLU A 117 7.39 6.74 1.45
N ASN A 118 7.40 6.46 0.14
CA ASN A 118 7.53 5.12 -0.47
C ASN A 118 6.46 4.11 -0.01
N CYS A 119 5.29 4.59 0.44
CA CYS A 119 4.15 3.78 0.85
C CYS A 119 3.07 3.75 -0.26
N TYR A 120 2.88 2.59 -0.88
CA TYR A 120 1.94 2.41 -1.99
C TYR A 120 0.58 1.85 -1.55
N GLN A 121 0.13 2.20 -0.34
CA GLN A 121 -1.05 1.60 0.28
C GLN A 121 -2.36 2.00 -0.41
N TYR A 122 -2.53 3.26 -0.82
CA TYR A 122 -3.79 3.75 -1.36
C TYR A 122 -3.90 3.54 -2.89
N PRO A 123 -5.04 3.01 -3.38
CA PRO A 123 -5.28 2.93 -4.82
C PRO A 123 -5.40 4.33 -5.43
N ASN A 124 -5.15 4.43 -6.73
CA ASN A 124 -5.38 5.68 -7.44
C ASN A 124 -6.89 6.01 -7.49
N TYR A 125 -7.23 7.28 -7.71
CA TYR A 125 -8.62 7.71 -7.71
C TYR A 125 -9.43 7.10 -8.87
N GLU A 126 -8.81 6.77 -9.99
CA GLU A 126 -9.49 6.15 -11.13
C GLU A 126 -10.00 4.73 -10.79
N SER A 127 -9.20 3.95 -10.07
CA SER A 127 -9.59 2.67 -9.49
C SER A 127 -10.76 2.81 -8.52
N ILE A 128 -10.72 3.81 -7.63
CA ILE A 128 -11.84 4.11 -6.72
C ILE A 128 -13.09 4.49 -7.53
N MET A 129 -12.94 5.27 -8.61
CA MET A 129 -14.05 5.62 -9.49
C MET A 129 -14.68 4.41 -10.18
N LYS A 130 -13.90 3.37 -10.51
CA LYS A 130 -14.45 2.11 -11.03
C LYS A 130 -15.33 1.44 -9.97
N ALA A 131 -14.86 1.37 -8.73
CA ALA A 131 -15.65 0.85 -7.61
C ALA A 131 -16.93 1.67 -7.36
N ILE A 132 -16.86 3.01 -7.43
CA ILE A 132 -18.03 3.90 -7.34
C ILE A 132 -19.04 3.56 -8.45
N LYS A 133 -18.58 3.43 -9.69
CA LYS A 133 -19.45 3.10 -10.83
C LYS A 133 -20.14 1.75 -10.66
N CYS A 134 -19.44 0.76 -10.10
CA CYS A 134 -20.03 -0.54 -9.76
C CYS A 134 -21.09 -0.46 -8.65
N CYS A 135 -21.22 0.67 -7.94
CA CYS A 135 -22.24 0.91 -6.94
C CYS A 135 -23.49 1.60 -7.49
N TYR A 136 -23.50 2.07 -8.75
CA TYR A 136 -24.68 2.66 -9.37
C TYR A 136 -25.56 1.61 -10.07
N PRO A 137 -26.89 1.70 -9.96
CA PRO A 137 -27.80 0.89 -10.76
C PRO A 137 -27.71 1.25 -12.25
N GLY A 138 -28.22 0.36 -13.10
CA GLY A 138 -28.35 0.62 -14.53
C GLY A 138 -29.48 1.61 -14.85
N ASN A 139 -29.52 2.07 -16.10
CA ASN A 139 -30.63 2.84 -16.68
C ASN A 139 -31.04 4.11 -15.91
N ILE A 140 -30.07 4.81 -15.31
CA ILE A 140 -30.31 6.10 -14.67
C ILE A 140 -30.57 7.15 -15.76
N LEU A 141 -31.74 7.78 -15.71
CA LEU A 141 -32.09 8.93 -16.53
C LEU A 141 -31.75 10.20 -15.74
N ILE A 142 -30.88 11.04 -16.30
CA ILE A 142 -30.52 12.34 -15.70
C ILE A 142 -30.85 13.42 -16.72
N THR A 143 -31.69 14.36 -16.32
CA THR A 143 -32.04 15.56 -17.09
C THR A 143 -31.74 16.80 -16.22
N GLU A 144 -32.07 18.00 -16.70
CA GLU A 144 -31.85 19.24 -15.94
C GLU A 144 -32.68 19.32 -14.65
N SER A 145 -33.83 18.64 -14.60
CA SER A 145 -34.77 18.72 -13.49
C SER A 145 -34.89 17.39 -12.73
N PRO A 146 -35.42 16.29 -13.31
CA PRO A 146 -35.41 15.00 -12.64
C PRO A 146 -34.14 14.18 -12.90
N ALA A 147 -33.78 13.40 -11.89
CA ALA A 147 -32.91 12.23 -12.00
C ALA A 147 -33.69 11.01 -11.49
N GLU A 148 -33.94 10.04 -12.38
CA GLU A 148 -34.80 8.90 -12.12
C GLU A 148 -34.11 7.58 -12.46
N VAL A 149 -34.53 6.51 -11.78
CA VAL A 149 -34.08 5.15 -12.05
C VAL A 149 -35.29 4.22 -12.03
N PRO A 150 -35.42 3.27 -12.98
CA PRO A 150 -36.47 2.28 -12.91
C PRO A 150 -36.41 1.50 -11.60
N LEU A 151 -37.57 1.34 -10.94
CA LEU A 151 -37.64 0.69 -9.63
C LEU A 151 -37.06 -0.73 -9.67
N GLN A 152 -37.32 -1.48 -10.75
CA GLN A 152 -36.79 -2.83 -10.91
C GLN A 152 -35.26 -2.84 -10.96
N ASP A 153 -34.64 -1.93 -11.72
CA ASP A 153 -33.18 -1.81 -11.81
C ASP A 153 -32.56 -1.45 -10.45
N LEU A 154 -33.23 -0.60 -9.67
CA LEU A 154 -32.79 -0.23 -8.32
C LEU A 154 -32.88 -1.42 -7.35
N VAL A 155 -33.98 -2.17 -7.37
CA VAL A 155 -34.20 -3.32 -6.49
C VAL A 155 -33.24 -4.46 -6.85
N ASP A 156 -33.09 -4.78 -8.14
CA ASP A 156 -32.19 -5.83 -8.63
C ASP A 156 -30.74 -5.52 -8.29
N HIS A 157 -30.33 -4.26 -8.47
CA HIS A 157 -28.98 -3.82 -8.09
C HIS A 157 -28.76 -3.93 -6.59
N THR A 158 -29.74 -3.50 -5.78
CA THR A 158 -29.68 -3.59 -4.32
C THR A 158 -29.59 -5.05 -3.86
N LEU A 159 -30.40 -5.94 -4.43
CA LEU A 159 -30.36 -7.38 -4.18
C LEU A 159 -28.99 -7.98 -4.52
N ARG A 160 -28.42 -7.62 -5.67
CA ARG A 160 -27.09 -8.07 -6.08
C ARG A 160 -26.01 -7.62 -5.09
N ARG A 161 -26.04 -6.36 -4.66
CA ARG A 161 -25.09 -5.82 -3.67
C ARG A 161 -25.25 -6.48 -2.29
N LEU A 162 -26.49 -6.72 -1.85
CA LEU A 162 -26.77 -7.47 -0.62
C LEU A 162 -26.26 -8.91 -0.70
N ALA A 163 -26.49 -9.60 -1.81
CA ALA A 163 -26.03 -10.98 -1.99
C ALA A 163 -24.50 -11.10 -1.90
N ILE A 164 -23.77 -10.12 -2.48
CA ILE A 164 -22.30 -10.06 -2.36
C ILE A 164 -21.88 -9.82 -0.90
N SER A 165 -22.51 -8.85 -0.22
CA SER A 165 -22.21 -8.52 1.19
C SER A 165 -22.48 -9.69 2.13
N LEU A 166 -23.55 -10.44 1.87
CA LEU A 166 -24.02 -11.54 2.70
C LEU A 166 -23.57 -12.90 2.20
N ILE A 167 -22.62 -12.98 1.25
CA ILE A 167 -22.26 -14.23 0.57
C ILE A 167 -21.83 -15.34 1.55
N TYR A 168 -21.18 -14.97 2.66
CA TYR A 168 -20.80 -15.91 3.71
C TYR A 168 -21.98 -16.47 4.51
N VAL A 169 -23.04 -15.69 4.68
CA VAL A 169 -24.26 -16.12 5.33
C VAL A 169 -25.08 -16.96 4.37
N LEU A 170 -25.26 -16.48 3.13
CA LEU A 170 -26.02 -17.18 2.09
C LEU A 170 -25.42 -18.53 1.72
N SER A 171 -24.08 -18.68 1.72
CA SER A 171 -23.40 -19.95 1.45
C SER A 171 -23.64 -21.03 2.51
N ARG A 172 -24.13 -20.66 3.69
CA ARG A 172 -24.48 -21.58 4.79
C ARG A 172 -25.95 -22.00 4.77
N VAL A 173 -26.76 -21.37 3.92
CA VAL A 173 -28.18 -21.69 3.78
C VAL A 173 -28.35 -22.78 2.73
N GLU A 174 -29.26 -23.71 2.98
CA GLU A 174 -29.59 -24.78 2.03
C GLU A 174 -30.17 -24.20 0.72
N LYS A 175 -29.75 -24.76 -0.41
CA LYS A 175 -30.14 -24.27 -1.74
C LYS A 175 -31.66 -24.21 -1.96
N SER A 176 -32.40 -25.20 -1.45
CA SER A 176 -33.86 -25.27 -1.50
C SER A 176 -34.57 -24.07 -0.83
N LYS A 177 -33.93 -23.48 0.19
CA LYS A 177 -34.43 -22.29 0.88
C LYS A 177 -34.03 -21.00 0.17
N LEU A 178 -32.87 -20.96 -0.48
CA LEU A 178 -32.43 -19.82 -1.27
C LEU A 178 -33.37 -19.54 -2.46
N GLU A 179 -33.91 -20.60 -3.07
CA GLU A 179 -34.84 -20.50 -4.20
C GLU A 179 -36.22 -19.90 -3.83
N ASN A 180 -36.56 -19.88 -2.53
CA ASN A 180 -37.86 -19.41 -2.03
C ASN A 180 -37.73 -18.16 -1.15
N MET A 181 -36.64 -17.38 -1.29
CA MET A 181 -36.46 -16.14 -0.52
C MET A 181 -37.27 -14.98 -1.10
N TRP A 182 -37.84 -14.18 -0.20
CA TRP A 182 -38.59 -12.99 -0.54
C TRP A 182 -37.89 -11.78 0.09
N LEU A 183 -37.70 -10.72 -0.70
CA LEU A 183 -37.28 -9.43 -0.17
C LEU A 183 -38.52 -8.62 0.18
N ILE A 184 -38.69 -8.35 1.47
CA ILE A 184 -39.71 -7.43 1.95
C ILE A 184 -39.04 -6.07 2.16
N SER A 185 -39.51 -5.04 1.45
CA SER A 185 -38.94 -3.69 1.46
C SER A 185 -40.02 -2.66 1.74
N LYS A 186 -39.65 -1.57 2.44
CA LYS A 186 -40.47 -0.35 2.55
C LYS A 186 -39.85 0.75 1.70
N TRP A 187 -40.68 1.60 1.11
CA TRP A 187 -40.24 2.77 0.35
C TRP A 187 -41.10 3.98 0.73
N GLY A 188 -40.59 5.17 0.47
CA GLY A 188 -41.28 6.41 0.76
C GLY A 188 -40.67 7.59 0.00
N CYS A 189 -41.38 8.70 0.04
CA CYS A 189 -40.98 9.94 -0.62
C CYS A 189 -41.20 11.11 0.33
N GLU A 190 -40.23 12.01 0.41
CA GLU A 190 -40.30 13.21 1.23
C GLU A 190 -40.01 14.44 0.38
N VAL A 191 -40.73 15.52 0.66
CA VAL A 191 -40.51 16.84 0.07
C VAL A 191 -39.74 17.68 1.08
N THR A 192 -38.64 18.28 0.66
CA THR A 192 -37.83 19.17 1.50
C THR A 192 -37.71 20.54 0.81
N SER A 193 -37.74 21.61 1.60
CA SER A 193 -37.52 23.00 1.16
C SER A 193 -36.34 23.66 1.88
N GLY A 194 -35.92 24.85 1.44
CA GLY A 194 -34.84 25.64 2.07
C GLY A 194 -33.44 25.29 1.60
N GLN A 195 -33.31 24.69 0.41
CA GLN A 195 -32.04 24.42 -0.25
C GLN A 195 -31.48 25.69 -0.89
N ALA A 196 -30.19 25.66 -1.24
CA ALA A 196 -29.57 26.76 -1.96
C ALA A 196 -30.00 26.75 -3.43
N GLU A 197 -30.51 27.88 -3.90
CA GLU A 197 -30.84 28.12 -5.31
C GLU A 197 -29.58 28.44 -6.11
N TYR A 198 -29.43 27.77 -7.25
CA TYR A 198 -28.33 27.99 -8.18
C TYR A 198 -28.74 29.02 -9.23
N LYS A 199 -27.79 29.83 -9.70
CA LYS A 199 -28.03 30.82 -10.77
C LYS A 199 -28.09 30.20 -12.17
N GLN A 200 -28.49 28.93 -12.27
CA GLN A 200 -28.58 28.22 -13.53
C GLN A 200 -29.87 28.63 -14.25
N LEU A 201 -29.81 28.77 -15.57
CA LEU A 201 -30.99 28.95 -16.40
C LEU A 201 -31.54 27.58 -16.75
N PHE A 202 -32.82 27.34 -16.48
CA PHE A 202 -33.54 26.14 -16.91
C PHE A 202 -34.17 26.37 -18.29
N GLU A 203 -34.27 25.31 -19.10
CA GLU A 203 -34.98 25.38 -20.39
C GLU A 203 -36.46 25.76 -20.23
N ASN A 204 -37.05 25.47 -19.08
CA ASN A 204 -38.46 25.74 -18.79
C ASN A 204 -38.60 26.70 -17.59
N ALA A 205 -39.35 27.79 -17.76
CA ALA A 205 -39.49 28.86 -16.77
C ALA A 205 -40.28 28.44 -15.52
N ASP A 206 -41.01 27.32 -15.59
CA ASP A 206 -41.77 26.76 -14.47
C ASP A 206 -40.95 25.82 -13.58
N ILE A 207 -39.67 25.59 -13.92
CA ILE A 207 -38.75 24.74 -13.16
C ILE A 207 -37.96 25.62 -12.18
N SER A 208 -37.90 25.19 -10.93
CA SER A 208 -37.14 25.83 -9.84
C SER A 208 -36.45 24.75 -8.99
N ASP A 209 -35.35 25.12 -8.35
CA ASP A 209 -34.56 24.29 -7.44
C ASP A 209 -34.82 24.60 -5.95
N ASP A 210 -35.86 25.38 -5.64
CA ASP A 210 -36.29 25.78 -4.29
C ASP A 210 -36.87 24.58 -3.49
N PHE A 211 -37.32 23.53 -4.19
CA PHE A 211 -37.94 22.34 -3.61
C PHE A 211 -37.35 21.06 -4.19
N TRP A 212 -37.07 20.09 -3.33
CA TRP A 212 -36.52 18.80 -3.74
C TRP A 212 -37.43 17.67 -3.27
N ILE A 213 -37.82 16.82 -4.21
CA ILE A 213 -38.50 15.56 -3.92
C ILE A 213 -37.42 14.47 -3.85
N LYS A 214 -37.25 13.84 -2.69
CA LYS A 214 -36.31 12.72 -2.53
C LYS A 214 -37.07 11.43 -2.26
N GLY A 215 -36.96 10.48 -3.19
CA GLY A 215 -37.35 9.09 -2.96
C GLY A 215 -36.24 8.35 -2.20
N ALA A 216 -36.53 7.84 -1.01
CA ALA A 216 -35.60 7.01 -0.26
C ALA A 216 -35.89 5.53 -0.57
N GLY A 217 -34.92 4.85 -1.21
CA GLY A 217 -34.98 3.43 -1.50
C GLY A 217 -34.95 2.56 -0.23
N ALA A 218 -35.69 1.45 -0.29
CA ALA A 218 -35.67 0.25 0.57
C ALA A 218 -34.85 0.35 1.88
N GLY A 219 -35.42 0.96 2.92
CA GLY A 219 -34.90 0.78 4.28
C GLY A 219 -35.34 -0.58 4.82
N LEU A 220 -34.43 -1.45 5.24
CA LEU A 220 -34.81 -2.70 5.92
C LEU A 220 -35.34 -2.35 7.31
N GLY A 221 -36.55 -2.81 7.63
CA GLY A 221 -37.15 -2.80 8.98
C GLY A 221 -37.10 -4.19 9.59
#